data_AF-A0AAD0WX98-F1
#
_entry.id   AF-A0AAD0WX98-F1
#
_cell.length_a   1.000
_cell.length_b   1.000
_cell.length_c   1.000
_cell.angle_alpha   90.00
_cell.angle_beta   90.00
_cell.angle_gamma   90.00
#
_symmetry.space_group_name_H-M   'P 1'
#
loop_
_entity.id
_entity.type
_entity.pdbx_description
1 polymer ?
#
loop_
_entity_poly.entity_id
_entity_poly.type
_entity_poly.pdbx_seq_one_letter_code
_entity_poly.pdbx_strand_id
1 'polypeptide(L)'
;MYKFALLALISTFNLAATFEFVGPCERAALFETQMQLDNGATVGSATIKLLNTYQIPHKGTQRGMNSIFDTPTGIDAMEVLSDTQMNAHGWCYSVNGLSPEVYPNEVELKDNDHVMWWFGYAHYDSGKWITQCEPTWKRAPAQFCN
;
A
#
# COMPACT_ATOMS: atom_id res chain seq x y z
N MET A 1 -25.07 53.09 8.39
CA MET A 1 -25.60 51.71 8.32
C MET A 1 -24.55 50.83 7.66
N TYR A 2 -23.68 50.19 8.45
CA TYR A 2 -22.67 49.27 7.92
C TYR A 2 -23.22 47.84 8.00
N LYS A 3 -23.52 47.24 6.84
CA LYS A 3 -23.86 45.83 6.73
C LYS A 3 -22.57 45.02 6.89
N PHE A 4 -22.39 44.39 8.05
CA PHE A 4 -21.44 43.29 8.20
C PHE A 4 -21.97 42.09 7.42
N ALA A 5 -21.33 41.75 6.30
CA ALA A 5 -21.56 40.49 5.61
C ALA A 5 -20.78 39.40 6.36
N LEU A 6 -21.52 38.52 7.04
CA LEU A 6 -20.98 37.33 7.70
C LEU A 6 -20.66 36.30 6.60
N LEU A 7 -19.38 36.16 6.25
CA LEU A 7 -18.90 35.14 5.31
C LEU A 7 -18.90 33.80 6.06
N ALA A 8 -19.92 32.97 5.84
CA ALA A 8 -19.95 31.62 6.39
C ALA A 8 -18.87 30.77 5.67
N LEU A 9 -17.81 30.40 6.40
CA LEU A 9 -16.89 29.35 5.98
C LEU A 9 -17.67 28.04 5.97
N ILE A 10 -18.11 27.61 4.79
CA ILE A 10 -18.62 26.26 4.59
C ILE A 10 -17.39 25.35 4.54
N SER A 11 -17.05 24.71 5.67
CA SER A 11 -16.11 23.59 5.67
C SER A 11 -16.75 22.45 4.87
N THR A 12 -16.43 22.35 3.59
CA THR A 12 -16.71 21.15 2.82
C THR A 12 -15.87 20.04 3.42
N PHE A 13 -16.51 19.12 4.15
CA PHE A 13 -15.90 17.85 4.51
C PHE A 13 -15.61 17.12 3.20
N ASN A 14 -14.38 17.26 2.71
CA ASN A 14 -13.91 16.54 1.54
C ASN A 14 -13.79 15.08 1.95
N LEU A 15 -14.69 14.26 1.42
CA LEU A 15 -14.80 12.84 1.67
C LEU A 15 -13.68 12.11 0.92
N ALA A 16 -12.52 11.96 1.58
CA ALA A 16 -11.33 11.32 1.01
C ALA A 16 -10.92 10.09 1.82
N ALA A 17 -10.38 9.08 1.14
CA ALA A 17 -9.58 8.05 1.78
C ALA A 17 -8.10 8.48 1.80
N THR A 18 -7.37 8.02 2.82
CA THR A 18 -5.92 8.21 2.92
C THR A 18 -5.22 6.98 2.37
N PHE A 19 -4.16 7.19 1.60
CA PHE A 19 -3.30 6.15 1.06
C PHE A 19 -1.87 6.37 1.52
N GLU A 20 -1.28 5.35 2.12
CA GLU A 20 0.10 5.30 2.57
C GLU A 20 0.82 4.15 1.85
N PHE A 21 2.05 4.39 1.40
CA PHE A 21 2.91 3.36 0.80
C PHE A 21 4.24 3.29 1.54
N VAL A 22 4.55 2.13 2.12
CA VAL A 22 5.77 1.90 2.92
C VAL A 22 6.70 0.94 2.21
N GLY A 23 7.95 1.37 2.03
CA GLY A 23 8.98 0.64 1.30
C GLY A 23 9.73 -0.43 2.13
N PRO A 24 10.78 -1.03 1.56
CA PRO A 24 11.53 -2.10 2.22
C PRO A 24 12.45 -1.68 3.37
N CYS A 25 12.78 -0.39 3.53
CA CYS A 25 13.98 0.02 4.29
C CYS A 25 13.70 0.67 5.63
N GLU A 26 12.60 1.38 5.74
CA GLU A 26 12.18 2.03 6.98
C GLU A 26 10.66 2.07 7.06
N ARG A 27 10.14 2.34 8.27
CA ARG A 27 8.69 2.46 8.47
C ARG A 27 8.11 3.76 7.88
N ALA A 28 8.95 4.73 7.52
CA ALA A 28 8.46 5.97 6.94
C ALA A 28 7.80 5.71 5.58
N ALA A 29 6.68 6.40 5.33
CA ALA A 29 5.99 6.33 4.06
C ALA A 29 6.88 6.90 2.94
N LEU A 30 7.02 6.15 1.85
CA LEU A 30 7.57 6.64 0.59
C LEU A 30 6.65 7.70 -0.03
N PHE A 31 5.35 7.52 0.19
CA PHE A 31 4.30 8.39 -0.31
C PHE A 31 3.06 8.27 0.56
N GLU A 32 2.46 9.42 0.87
CA GLU A 32 1.19 9.50 1.57
C GLU A 32 0.33 10.60 0.92
N THR A 33 -0.95 10.31 0.66
CA THR A 33 -1.88 11.31 0.12
C THR A 33 -3.32 11.00 0.48
N GLN A 34 -4.19 11.99 0.31
CA GLN A 34 -5.64 11.81 0.36
C GLN A 34 -6.21 11.84 -1.06
N MET A 35 -7.15 10.95 -1.34
CA MET A 35 -7.83 10.87 -2.63
C MET A 35 -9.34 10.80 -2.45
N GLN A 36 -10.05 11.65 -3.22
CA GLN A 36 -11.50 11.55 -3.35
C GLN A 36 -11.87 10.24 -4.05
N LEU A 37 -12.83 9.52 -3.49
CA LEU A 37 -13.26 8.22 -4.01
C LEU A 37 -14.30 8.39 -5.12
N ASP A 38 -14.16 7.60 -6.18
CA ASP A 38 -15.24 7.42 -7.14
C ASP A 38 -16.33 6.53 -6.52
N ASN A 39 -17.57 6.64 -6.99
CA ASN A 39 -18.64 5.78 -6.51
C ASN A 39 -18.32 4.30 -6.79
N GLY A 40 -18.36 3.46 -5.75
CA GLY A 40 -18.00 2.04 -5.83
C GLY A 40 -16.49 1.79 -6.02
N ALA A 41 -15.62 2.75 -5.67
CA ALA A 41 -14.18 2.53 -5.70
C ALA A 41 -13.78 1.39 -4.76
N THR A 42 -12.89 0.52 -5.24
CA THR A 42 -12.27 -0.54 -4.44
C THR A 42 -10.82 -0.16 -4.13
N VAL A 43 -10.19 -0.82 -3.16
CA VAL A 43 -8.75 -0.62 -2.88
C VAL A 43 -7.95 -0.75 -4.17
N GLY A 44 -8.25 -1.77 -4.98
CA GLY A 44 -7.59 -2.04 -6.25
C GLY A 44 -7.76 -0.93 -7.28
N SER A 45 -9.00 -0.53 -7.58
CA SER A 45 -9.25 0.49 -8.60
C SER A 45 -8.74 1.87 -8.19
N ALA A 46 -8.92 2.23 -6.91
CA ALA A 46 -8.43 3.47 -6.33
C ALA A 46 -6.89 3.53 -6.32
N THR A 47 -6.21 2.43 -5.96
CA THR A 47 -4.74 2.36 -5.97
C THR A 47 -4.19 2.56 -7.38
N ILE A 48 -4.72 1.86 -8.39
CA ILE A 48 -4.28 2.01 -9.79
C ILE A 48 -4.51 3.45 -10.28
N LYS A 49 -5.66 4.05 -9.98
CA LYS A 49 -5.95 5.46 -10.35
C LYS A 49 -4.91 6.38 -9.73
N LEU A 50 -4.67 6.26 -8.42
CA LEU A 50 -3.73 7.08 -7.67
C LEU A 50 -2.31 6.96 -8.24
N LEU A 51 -1.78 5.75 -8.40
CA LEU A 51 -0.42 5.54 -8.91
C LEU A 51 -0.24 6.12 -10.32
N ASN A 52 -1.25 6.00 -11.19
CA ASN A 52 -1.24 6.64 -12.51
C ASN A 52 -1.28 8.17 -12.42
N THR A 53 -2.15 8.73 -11.56
CA THR A 53 -2.28 10.18 -11.39
C THR A 53 -0.99 10.82 -10.91
N TYR A 54 -0.30 10.19 -9.96
CA TYR A 54 0.98 10.68 -9.41
C TYR A 54 2.21 10.18 -10.19
N GLN A 55 2.01 9.48 -11.31
CA GLN A 55 3.08 8.93 -12.15
C GLN A 55 4.07 8.06 -11.37
N ILE A 56 3.59 7.33 -10.36
CA ILE A 56 4.40 6.42 -9.55
C ILE A 56 4.66 5.15 -10.36
N PRO A 57 5.92 4.74 -10.60
CA PRO A 57 6.24 3.51 -11.31
C PRO A 57 5.60 2.30 -10.63
N HIS A 58 4.87 1.49 -11.39
CA HIS A 58 4.21 0.32 -10.86
C HIS A 58 4.00 -0.78 -11.91
N LYS A 59 3.91 -2.02 -11.44
CA LYS A 59 3.49 -3.19 -12.22
C LYS A 59 2.45 -3.93 -11.41
N GLY A 60 1.24 -4.04 -11.93
CA GLY A 60 0.14 -4.67 -11.20
C GLY A 60 -1.20 -4.50 -11.90
N THR A 61 -2.24 -4.95 -11.22
CA THR A 61 -3.64 -4.79 -11.63
C THR A 61 -4.46 -4.41 -10.42
N GLN A 62 -5.76 -4.16 -10.59
CA GLN A 62 -6.65 -3.94 -9.45
C GLN A 62 -6.67 -5.13 -8.47
N ARG A 63 -6.32 -6.34 -8.93
CA ARG A 63 -6.26 -7.55 -8.09
C ARG A 63 -5.00 -7.63 -7.22
N GLY A 64 -3.99 -6.80 -7.46
CA GLY A 64 -2.76 -6.82 -6.68
C GLY A 64 -1.59 -6.16 -7.39
N MET A 65 -0.57 -5.83 -6.60
CA MET A 65 0.61 -5.12 -7.06
C MET A 65 1.83 -6.03 -7.01
N ASN A 66 2.51 -6.20 -8.14
CA ASN A 66 3.79 -6.91 -8.20
C ASN A 66 4.93 -5.97 -7.81
N SER A 67 4.86 -4.71 -8.26
CA SER A 67 5.87 -3.69 -8.00
C SER A 67 5.22 -2.31 -7.87
N ILE A 68 5.73 -1.51 -6.93
CA ILE A 68 5.45 -0.08 -6.75
C ILE A 68 6.80 0.54 -6.40
N PHE A 69 7.11 1.75 -6.90
CA PHE A 69 8.42 2.39 -6.71
C PHE A 69 9.59 1.53 -7.20
N ASP A 70 9.38 0.82 -8.32
CA ASP A 70 10.37 -0.07 -8.94
C ASP A 70 10.96 -1.15 -8.01
N THR A 71 10.22 -1.56 -6.98
CA THR A 71 10.63 -2.70 -6.14
C THR A 71 10.85 -3.95 -6.99
N PRO A 72 11.81 -4.82 -6.61
CA PRO A 72 12.11 -6.04 -7.34
C PRO A 72 10.93 -7.01 -7.37
N THR A 73 10.97 -7.95 -8.31
CA THR A 73 9.91 -8.94 -8.54
C THR A 73 10.52 -10.29 -8.90
N GLY A 74 9.78 -11.38 -8.67
CA GLY A 74 10.23 -12.71 -9.03
C GLY A 74 11.47 -13.11 -8.23
N ILE A 75 12.49 -13.66 -8.89
CA ILE A 75 13.70 -14.13 -8.21
C ILE A 75 14.48 -12.99 -7.53
N ASP A 76 14.43 -11.78 -8.08
CA ASP A 76 15.11 -10.61 -7.51
C ASP A 76 14.44 -10.14 -6.20
N ALA A 77 13.21 -10.58 -5.94
CA ALA A 77 12.48 -10.32 -4.69
C ALA A 77 12.65 -11.44 -3.65
N MET A 78 13.54 -12.40 -3.88
CA MET A 78 13.82 -13.48 -2.95
C MET A 78 15.02 -13.13 -2.07
N GLU A 79 14.91 -13.32 -0.76
CA GLU A 79 16.02 -13.22 0.20
C GLU A 79 16.35 -14.64 0.67
N VAL A 80 17.47 -15.22 0.20
CA VAL A 80 17.93 -16.55 0.65
C VAL A 80 18.67 -16.39 1.97
N LEU A 81 18.16 -17.03 3.02
CA LEU A 81 18.70 -16.93 4.38
C LEU A 81 19.60 -18.12 4.73
N SER A 82 19.25 -19.31 4.22
CA SER A 82 20.00 -20.56 4.40
C SER A 82 19.56 -21.58 3.34
N ASP A 83 20.10 -22.81 3.40
CA ASP A 83 19.69 -23.92 2.54
C ASP A 83 18.21 -24.30 2.69
N THR A 84 17.58 -23.96 3.82
CA THR A 84 16.18 -24.31 4.10
C THR A 84 15.26 -23.10 4.25
N GLN A 85 15.81 -21.89 4.34
CA GLN A 85 15.04 -20.69 4.65
C GLN A 85 15.17 -19.61 3.58
N MET A 86 14.03 -19.02 3.21
CA MET A 86 13.97 -17.88 2.32
C MET A 86 12.79 -16.97 2.67
N ASN A 87 12.90 -15.69 2.34
CA ASN A 87 11.77 -14.78 2.31
C ASN A 87 11.41 -14.47 0.85
N ALA A 88 10.12 -14.56 0.54
CA ALA A 88 9.57 -14.07 -0.73
C ALA A 88 8.92 -12.72 -0.49
N HIS A 89 9.51 -11.66 -1.06
CA HIS A 89 9.04 -10.30 -0.85
C HIS A 89 8.01 -9.88 -1.90
N GLY A 90 7.06 -9.03 -1.51
CA GLY A 90 5.99 -8.53 -2.36
C GLY A 90 5.14 -7.48 -1.65
N TRP A 91 4.17 -6.91 -2.36
CA TRP A 91 3.30 -5.87 -1.82
C TRP A 91 2.08 -6.47 -1.13
N CYS A 92 1.87 -6.06 0.11
CA CYS A 92 0.69 -6.35 0.92
C CYS A 92 -0.11 -5.08 1.15
N TYR A 93 -1.37 -5.23 1.55
CA TYR A 93 -2.25 -4.09 1.79
C TYR A 93 -3.15 -4.31 3.01
N SER A 94 -3.61 -3.20 3.57
CA SER A 94 -4.57 -3.18 4.68
C SER A 94 -5.51 -2.00 4.52
N VAL A 95 -6.68 -2.11 5.15
CA VAL A 95 -7.65 -1.04 5.29
C VAL A 95 -7.94 -0.87 6.77
N ASN A 96 -7.76 0.35 7.29
CA ASN A 96 -7.94 0.68 8.70
C ASN A 96 -7.16 -0.23 9.66
N GLY A 97 -5.94 -0.62 9.26
CA GLY A 97 -5.04 -1.48 10.04
C GLY A 97 -5.36 -2.98 9.98
N LEU A 98 -6.37 -3.39 9.21
CA LEU A 98 -6.73 -4.79 9.00
C LEU A 98 -6.31 -5.25 7.62
N SER A 99 -5.54 -6.35 7.53
CA SER A 99 -5.13 -6.98 6.28
C SER A 99 -6.19 -7.99 5.84
N PRO A 100 -6.96 -7.74 4.76
CA PRO A 100 -7.99 -8.67 4.31
C PRO A 100 -7.37 -9.91 3.65
N GLU A 101 -8.05 -11.06 3.75
CA GLU A 101 -7.68 -12.31 3.05
C GLU A 101 -8.30 -12.41 1.63
N VAL A 102 -8.75 -11.27 1.09
CA VAL A 102 -9.32 -11.15 -0.25
C VAL A 102 -8.49 -10.20 -1.10
N TYR A 103 -8.73 -10.16 -2.41
CA TYR A 103 -7.98 -9.26 -3.28
C TYR A 103 -8.43 -7.79 -3.12
N PRO A 104 -7.54 -6.81 -3.35
CA PRO A 104 -7.87 -5.38 -3.26
C PRO A 104 -9.06 -4.95 -4.14
N ASN A 105 -9.32 -5.63 -5.26
CA ASN A 105 -10.47 -5.33 -6.12
C ASN A 105 -11.81 -5.81 -5.54
N GLU A 106 -11.81 -6.53 -4.42
CA GLU A 106 -13.00 -7.05 -3.74
C GLU A 106 -13.34 -6.22 -2.50
N VAL A 107 -12.49 -5.28 -2.11
CA VAL A 107 -12.67 -4.43 -0.93
C VAL A 107 -13.10 -3.04 -1.37
N GLU A 108 -14.37 -2.73 -1.20
CA GLU A 108 -14.92 -1.38 -1.42
C GLU A 108 -14.40 -0.40 -0.37
N LEU A 109 -14.04 0.81 -0.81
CA LEU A 109 -13.57 1.88 0.05
C LEU A 109 -14.70 2.80 0.48
N LYS A 110 -14.53 3.34 1.68
CA LYS A 110 -15.40 4.37 2.27
C LYS A 110 -14.58 5.60 2.60
N ASP A 111 -15.29 6.70 2.81
CA ASP A 111 -14.69 7.96 3.19
C ASP A 111 -13.98 7.83 4.54
N ASN A 112 -12.81 8.45 4.65
CA ASN A 112 -11.90 8.37 5.80
C ASN A 112 -11.27 7.00 6.03
N ASP A 113 -11.45 6.02 5.13
CA ASP A 113 -10.65 4.80 5.19
C ASP A 113 -9.16 5.12 5.03
N HIS A 114 -8.33 4.38 5.77
CA HIS A 114 -6.88 4.43 5.67
C HIS A 114 -6.36 3.16 4.99
N VAL A 115 -5.91 3.30 3.75
CA VAL A 115 -5.29 2.23 2.97
C VAL A 115 -3.77 2.32 3.16
N MET A 116 -3.16 1.24 3.65
CA MET A 116 -1.70 1.13 3.69
C MET A 116 -1.27 -0.02 2.78
N TRP A 117 -0.43 0.31 1.80
CA TRP A 117 0.36 -0.65 1.04
C TRP A 117 1.75 -0.74 1.63
N TRP A 118 2.28 -1.94 1.75
CA TRP A 118 3.61 -2.11 2.32
C TRP A 118 4.37 -3.24 1.66
N PHE A 119 5.68 -3.05 1.47
CA PHE A 119 6.54 -4.10 0.96
C PHE A 119 6.82 -5.09 2.09
N GLY A 120 6.18 -6.25 2.03
CA GLY A 120 6.24 -7.31 3.02
C GLY A 120 6.89 -8.57 2.46
N TYR A 121 6.94 -9.62 3.28
CA TYR A 121 7.40 -10.93 2.85
C TYR A 121 6.62 -12.08 3.48
N ALA A 122 6.63 -13.20 2.78
CA ALA A 122 6.28 -14.50 3.33
C ALA A 122 7.57 -15.26 3.68
N HIS A 123 7.61 -15.86 4.87
CA HIS A 123 8.75 -16.68 5.29
C HIS A 123 8.50 -18.14 4.95
N TYR A 124 9.50 -18.76 4.31
CA TYR A 124 9.53 -20.17 4.03
C TYR A 124 10.62 -20.84 4.87
N ASP A 125 10.29 -21.99 5.46
CA ASP A 125 11.23 -22.87 6.13
C ASP A 125 10.90 -24.34 5.82
N SER A 126 11.86 -25.07 5.25
CA SER A 126 11.84 -26.53 5.14
C SER A 126 10.54 -27.10 4.54
N GLY A 127 10.08 -26.52 3.43
CA GLY A 127 8.86 -26.96 2.72
C GLY A 127 7.58 -26.22 3.10
N LYS A 128 7.61 -25.29 4.07
CA LYS A 128 6.41 -24.65 4.61
C LYS A 128 6.51 -23.13 4.58
N TRP A 129 5.44 -22.49 4.13
CA TRP A 129 5.21 -21.05 4.35
C TRP A 129 4.65 -20.85 5.75
N ILE A 130 5.37 -20.12 6.62
CA ILE A 130 5.02 -19.98 8.04
C ILE A 130 4.42 -18.62 8.40
N THR A 131 4.76 -17.58 7.63
CA THR A 131 4.22 -16.22 7.79
C THR A 131 3.94 -15.61 6.42
N GLN A 132 3.12 -14.58 6.40
CA GLN A 132 2.83 -13.78 5.22
C GLN A 132 2.72 -12.30 5.60
N CYS A 133 3.07 -11.43 4.67
CA CYS A 133 2.98 -9.99 4.82
C CYS A 133 3.69 -9.40 6.05
N GLU A 134 4.75 -10.04 6.53
CA GLU A 134 5.64 -9.43 7.53
C GLU A 134 6.34 -8.23 6.89
N PRO A 135 6.37 -7.06 7.54
CA PRO A 135 7.02 -5.89 6.98
C PRO A 135 8.52 -6.06 6.68
N THR A 136 8.93 -5.78 5.45
CA THR A 136 10.33 -5.93 5.04
C THR A 136 11.26 -4.97 5.80
N TRP A 137 10.81 -3.75 6.15
CA TRP A 137 11.62 -2.79 6.91
C TRP A 137 11.97 -3.23 8.33
N LYS A 138 11.30 -4.24 8.90
CA LYS A 138 11.74 -4.83 10.17
C LYS A 138 13.10 -5.53 10.03
N ARG A 139 13.42 -6.00 8.82
CA ARG A 139 14.68 -6.66 8.48
C ARG A 139 15.63 -5.73 7.71
N ALA A 140 15.08 -4.87 6.85
CA ALA A 140 15.79 -3.94 5.97
C ALA A 140 16.99 -4.62 5.26
N PRO A 141 16.75 -5.68 4.47
CA PRO A 141 17.83 -6.44 3.87
C PRO A 141 18.61 -5.57 2.87
N ALA A 142 19.94 -5.65 2.92
CA ALA A 142 20.87 -4.85 2.13
C ALA A 142 20.55 -4.85 0.62
N GLN A 143 20.03 -5.96 0.09
CA GLN A 143 19.66 -6.11 -1.32
C GLN A 143 18.56 -5.15 -1.81
N PHE A 144 17.78 -4.56 -0.90
CA PHE A 144 16.72 -3.61 -1.24
C PHE A 144 16.99 -2.18 -0.76
N CYS A 145 17.99 -2.00 0.10
CA CYS A 145 18.18 -0.77 0.87
C CYS A 145 19.52 -0.09 0.69
N ASN A 146 20.42 -0.70 -0.09
CA ASN A 146 21.74 -0.16 -0.43
C ASN A 146 21.84 0.17 -1.92
#